data_AF-A0A180F585-F1
#
_entry.id   AF-A0A180F585-F1
#
_cell.length_a   1.000
_cell.length_b   1.000
_cell.length_c   1.000
_cell.angle_alpha   90.00
_cell.angle_beta   90.00
_cell.angle_gamma   90.00
#
_symmetry.space_group_name_H-M   'P 1'
#
loop_
_entity.id
_entity.type
_entity.pdbx_description
1 polymer ?
#
loop_
_entity_poly.entity_id
_entity_poly.type
_entity_poly.pdbx_seq_one_letter_code
_entity_poly.pdbx_strand_id
1 'polypeptide(L)' 'MKELIKGLEKSICQAEKEIKEAIGSDETLYEQHKRLCTAEGIGDKTAVKMIVATKGFTDFTDARKFCCHAGAAPFS' A
#
# COMPACT_ATOMS: atom_id res chain seq x y z
N MET A 1 18.07 0.25 25.45
CA MET A 1 18.00 0.22 23.97
C MET A 1 17.25 -0.99 23.42
N LYS A 2 17.62 -2.24 23.77
CA LYS A 2 16.94 -3.46 23.24
C LYS A 2 15.42 -3.50 23.50
N GLU A 3 14.97 -3.11 24.69
CA GLU A 3 13.54 -3.09 25.01
C GLU A 3 12.75 -2.02 24.25
N LEU A 4 13.38 -0.89 23.89
CA LEU A 4 12.75 0.14 23.07
C LEU A 4 12.56 -0.35 21.62
N ILE A 5 13.56 -1.05 21.08
CA ILE A 5 13.49 -1.64 19.73
C ILE A 5 12.35 -2.66 19.67
N LYS A 6 12.27 -3.58 20.64
CA LYS A 6 11.16 -4.55 20.73
C LYS A 6 9.79 -3.88 20.84
N GLY A 7 9.70 -2.79 21.58
CA GLY A 7 8.47 -1.99 21.68
C GLY A 7 8.03 -1.46 20.32
N LEU A 8 8.97 -0.91 19.53
CA LEU A 8 8.71 -0.42 18.18
C LEU A 8 8.31 -1.54 17.22
N GLU A 9 9.00 -2.69 17.26
CA GLU A 9 8.65 -3.86 16.46
C GLU A 9 7.21 -4.32 16.72
N LYS A 10 6.80 -4.38 17.99
CA LYS A 10 5.43 -4.73 18.36
C LYS A 10 4.41 -3.74 17.82
N SER A 11 4.71 -2.44 17.90
CA SER A 11 3.83 -1.40 17.34
C SER A 11 3.72 -1.50 15.81
N ILE A 12 4.81 -1.82 15.12
CA ILE A 12 4.80 -2.05 13.66
C ILE A 12 3.90 -3.24 13.32
N CYS A 13 4.06 -4.38 14.00
CA CYS A 13 3.23 -5.56 13.77
C CYS A 13 1.75 -5.30 14.03
N GLN A 14 1.44 -4.53 15.08
CA GLN A 14 0.07 -4.16 15.41
C GLN A 14 -0.54 -3.27 14.32
N ALA A 15 0.19 -2.26 13.84
CA ALA A 15 -0.27 -1.41 12.75
C ALA A 15 -0.47 -2.19 11.44
N GLU A 16 0.44 -3.11 11.09
CA GLU A 16 0.30 -3.97 9.91
C GLU A 16 -0.95 -4.86 9.99
N LYS A 17 -1.27 -5.37 11.19
CA LYS A 17 -2.49 -6.14 11.42
C LYS A 17 -3.75 -5.30 11.21
N GLU A 18 -3.79 -4.10 11.78
CA GLU A 18 -4.93 -3.18 11.64
C GLU A 18 -5.17 -2.77 10.18
N ILE A 19 -4.10 -2.51 9.42
CA ILE A 19 -4.18 -2.24 7.98
C ILE A 19 -4.82 -3.41 7.23
N LYS A 20 -4.40 -4.64 7.55
CA LYS A 20 -4.93 -5.84 6.90
C LYS A 20 -6.41 -6.08 7.21
N GLU A 21 -6.82 -5.84 8.46
CA GLU A 21 -8.22 -5.92 8.87
C GLU A 21 -9.07 -4.84 8.18
N ALA A 22 -8.57 -3.61 8.10
CA ALA A 22 -9.24 -2.52 7.39
C ALA A 22 -9.43 -2.82 5.89
N ILE A 23 -8.40 -3.35 5.22
CA ILE A 23 -8.52 -3.75 3.80
C ILE A 23 -9.47 -4.94 3.65
N GLY A 24 -9.41 -5.93 4.54
CA GLY A 24 -10.24 -7.14 4.45
C GLY A 24 -11.72 -6.90 4.77
N SER A 25 -12.05 -5.81 5.46
CA SER A 25 -13.42 -5.46 5.83
C SER A 25 -14.16 -4.62 4.76
N ASP A 26 -13.44 -4.09 3.77
CA ASP A 26 -14.02 -3.36 2.64
C ASP A 26 -13.79 -4.14 1.34
N GLU A 27 -14.88 -4.54 0.67
CA GLU A 27 -14.81 -5.37 -0.55
C GLU A 27 -14.03 -4.69 -1.68
N THR A 28 -14.16 -3.37 -1.82
CA THR A 28 -13.46 -2.61 -2.87
C THR A 28 -11.96 -2.61 -2.60
N LEU A 29 -11.56 -2.28 -1.38
CA LEU A 29 -10.15 -2.27 -0.99
C LEU A 29 -9.54 -3.67 -1.08
N TYR A 30 -10.28 -4.70 -0.65
CA TYR A 30 -9.84 -6.08 -0.76
C TYR A 30 -9.57 -6.48 -2.21
N GLU A 31 -10.51 -6.22 -3.13
CA GLU A 31 -10.35 -6.58 -4.54
C GLU A 31 -9.28 -5.75 -5.26
N GLN A 32 -9.08 -4.48 -4.88
CA GLN A 32 -7.97 -3.66 -5.36
C GLN A 32 -6.63 -4.22 -4.88
N HIS A 33 -6.52 -4.54 -3.59
CA HIS A 33 -5.30 -5.08 -2.99
C HIS A 33 -4.94 -6.43 -3.60
N LYS A 34 -5.92 -7.34 -3.70
CA LYS A 34 -5.77 -8.65 -4.33
C LYS A 34 -5.28 -8.54 -5.77
N ARG A 35 -5.84 -7.63 -6.56
CA ARG A 35 -5.39 -7.38 -7.95
C ARG A 35 -3.95 -6.89 -8.00
N LEU A 36 -3.58 -5.93 -7.15
CA LEU A 36 -2.21 -5.40 -7.11
C LEU A 36 -1.18 -6.48 -6.78
N CYS A 37 -1.47 -7.35 -5.81
CA CYS A 37 -0.56 -8.43 -5.42
C CYS A 37 -0.38 -9.53 -6.49
N THR A 38 -1.12 -9.48 -7.61
CA THR A 38 -0.86 -10.40 -8.75
C THR A 38 0.26 -9.93 -9.67
N ALA A 39 0.63 -8.65 -9.60
CA ALA A 39 1.72 -8.11 -10.39
C ALA A 39 3.07 -8.53 -9.81
N GLU A 40 3.99 -9.00 -10.67
CA GLU A 40 5.34 -9.37 -10.26
C GLU A 40 6.05 -8.17 -9.62
N GLY A 41 6.68 -8.39 -8.47
CA GLY A 41 7.36 -7.34 -7.70
C GLY A 41 6.45 -6.48 -6.81
N ILE A 42 5.14 -6.72 -6.80
CA ILE A 42 4.20 -6.04 -5.90
C ILE A 42 3.80 -6.96 -4.73
N GLY A 43 4.29 -6.65 -3.53
CA GLY A 43 3.86 -7.28 -2.27
C GLY A 43 2.87 -6.43 -1.48
N ASP A 44 2.38 -6.97 -0.36
CA ASP A 44 1.35 -6.34 0.50
C ASP A 44 1.63 -4.85 0.79
N LYS A 45 2.82 -4.52 1.28
CA LYS A 45 3.17 -3.13 1.67
C LYS A 45 3.09 -2.17 0.48
N THR A 46 3.54 -2.61 -0.69
CA THR A 46 3.51 -1.81 -1.92
C THR A 46 2.07 -1.64 -2.41
N ALA A 47 1.27 -2.72 -2.39
CA ALA A 47 -0.13 -2.67 -2.76
C ALA A 47 -0.93 -1.70 -1.87
N VAL A 48 -0.77 -1.81 -0.55
CA VAL A 48 -1.36 -0.87 0.43
C VAL A 48 -0.94 0.56 0.12
N LYS A 49 0.36 0.80 -0.09
CA LYS A 49 0.88 2.14 -0.37
C LYS A 49 0.28 2.74 -1.63
N MET A 50 0.11 1.95 -2.69
CA MET A 50 -0.52 2.39 -3.93
C MET A 50 -2.00 2.75 -3.72
N ILE A 51 -2.75 1.93 -3.00
CA ILE A 51 -4.16 2.21 -2.67
C ILE A 51 -4.26 3.53 -1.89
N VAL A 52 -3.45 3.70 -0.85
CA VAL A 52 -3.47 4.93 -0.03
C VAL A 52 -3.05 6.16 -0.84
N ALA A 53 -1.95 6.07 -1.59
CA ALA A 53 -1.42 7.20 -2.36
C ALA A 53 -2.37 7.64 -3.48
N THR A 54 -3.20 6.74 -3.99
CA THR A 54 -4.17 7.02 -5.05
C THR A 54 -5.61 7.19 -4.56
N LYS A 55 -5.82 7.08 -3.24
CA LYS A 55 -7.15 7.03 -2.61
C LYS A 55 -8.06 5.99 -3.26
N GLY A 56 -7.54 4.77 -3.44
CA GLY A 56 -8.25 3.70 -4.13
C GLY A 56 -8.46 4.00 -5.62
N PHE A 57 -7.43 4.55 -6.28
CA PHE A 57 -7.43 4.92 -7.70
C PHE A 57 -8.41 6.02 -8.11
N THR A 58 -8.87 6.85 -7.17
CA THR A 58 -9.75 7.98 -7.48
C THR A 58 -9.02 9.31 -7.68
N ASP A 59 -7.83 9.47 -7.08
CA ASP A 59 -7.11 10.75 -7.11
C ASP A 59 -6.35 10.99 -8.43
N PHE A 60 -6.13 9.93 -9.21
CA PHE A 60 -5.45 10.00 -10.50
C PHE A 60 -6.34 9.50 -11.61
N THR A 61 -6.61 10.37 -12.59
CA THR A 61 -7.36 10.01 -13.81
C THR A 61 -6.47 9.39 -14.89
N ASP A 62 -5.16 9.46 -14.71
CA ASP A 62 -4.15 9.05 -15.69
C ASP A 62 -2.98 8.37 -14.98
N ALA A 63 -2.58 7.21 -15.52
CA ALA A 63 -1.51 6.40 -14.92
C ALA A 63 -0.16 7.12 -14.94
N ARG A 64 0.13 7.95 -15.96
CA ARG A 64 1.39 8.69 -16.05
C ARG A 64 1.49 9.73 -14.93
N LYS A 65 0.39 10.42 -14.58
CA LYS A 65 0.37 11.34 -13.43
C LYS A 65 0.73 10.63 -12.12
N PHE A 66 0.18 9.44 -11.89
CA PHE A 66 0.55 8.65 -10.72
C PHE A 66 2.01 8.21 -10.78
N CYS A 67 2.48 7.69 -11.93
CA CYS A 67 3.88 7.30 -12.09
C CYS A 67 4.85 8.48 -11.87
N CYS A 68 4.50 9.70 -12.31
CA CYS A 68 5.29 10.89 -12.03
C CYS A 68 5.31 11.22 -10.53
N HIS A 69 4.16 11.13 -9.85
CA HIS A 69 4.08 11.32 -8.40
C HIS A 69 4.91 10.27 -7.63
N ALA A 70 4.90 9.03 -8.09
CA ALA A 70 5.67 7.93 -7.52
C ALA A 70 7.17 7.96 -7.90
N GLY A 71 7.59 8.89 -8.76
CA GLY A 71 8.97 8.95 -9.28
C GLY A 71 9.35 7.77 -10.19
N ALA A 72 8.35 7.06 -10.74
CA ALA A 72 8.52 5.87 -11.57
C ALA A 72 8.28 6.15 -13.08
N ALA A 73 7.86 7.36 -13.44
CA ALA A 73 7.65 7.70 -14.85
C ALA A 73 8.99 7.82 -15.60
N PRO A 74 9.15 7.15 -16.76
CA PRO A 74 10.29 7.38 -17.63
C PRO A 74 10.17 8.75 -18.30
N PHE A 75 11.28 9.48 -18.37
CA PHE A 75 11.40 10.70 -19.16
C PHE A 75 12.08 10.33 -20.48
N SER A 76 11.27 10.10 -21.51
CA SER A 76 11.71 9.87 -22.88
C SER A 76 11.14 10.97 -23.78
#